data_AF-A0A5E4Q826-F1
#
_entry.id   AF-A0A5E4Q826-F1
#
_cell.length_a   1.000
_cell.length_b   1.000
_cell.length_c   1.000
_cell.angle_alpha   90.00
_cell.angle_beta   90.00
_cell.angle_gamma   90.00
#
_symmetry.space_group_name_H-M   'P 1'
#
loop_
_entity.id
_entity.type
_entity.pdbx_description
1 polymer ?
#
loop_
_entity_poly.entity_id
_entity_poly.type
_entity_poly.pdbx_seq_one_letter_code
_entity_poly.pdbx_strand_id
1 'polypeptide(L)'
;MKFHRKRVATHFLASTTLRNALGTRNLSELLNNRPAVSKHVFELMKTMTKQWGVQVVKVEIKDIRLPLQLQKAMAAEAESSRLANAKIIVAKAEIEAMKSLQTATNFFDIFSRCKQLLGMKLTLLYFHSQWIHCERFSIDNLILRFLYILMYLDYIEQTLQKKSEYRKVIH
;
A
#
# COMPACT_ATOMS: atom_id res chain seq x y z
N MET A 1 62.14 -24.99 8.55
CA MET A 1 61.47 -25.18 7.23
C MET A 1 59.97 -25.54 7.28
N LYS A 2 59.46 -26.38 8.20
CA LYS A 2 58.04 -26.84 8.20
C LYS A 2 56.98 -25.73 8.35
N PHE A 3 57.29 -24.65 9.06
CA PHE A 3 56.35 -23.53 9.30
C PHE A 3 56.02 -22.74 8.02
N HIS A 4 56.99 -22.60 7.11
CA HIS A 4 56.83 -21.83 5.87
C HIS A 4 55.84 -22.52 4.92
N ARG A 5 55.91 -23.86 4.80
CA ARG A 5 54.94 -24.64 4.01
C ARG A 5 53.51 -24.53 4.53
N LYS A 6 53.29 -24.53 5.85
CA LYS A 6 51.95 -24.39 6.44
C LYS A 6 51.31 -23.03 6.12
N ARG A 7 52.07 -21.93 6.18
CA ARG A 7 51.58 -20.59 5.81
C ARG A 7 51.16 -20.49 4.35
N VAL A 8 51.97 -21.05 3.45
CA VAL A 8 51.67 -21.03 2.02
C VAL A 8 50.44 -21.88 1.71
N ALA A 9 50.34 -23.07 2.31
CA ALA A 9 49.17 -23.95 2.17
C ALA A 9 47.87 -23.30 2.69
N THR A 10 47.90 -22.66 3.86
CA THR A 10 46.71 -21.96 4.39
C THR A 10 46.34 -20.74 3.56
N HIS A 11 47.32 -20.04 2.97
CA HIS A 11 47.06 -18.92 2.06
C HIS A 11 46.34 -19.38 0.79
N PHE A 12 46.83 -20.44 0.14
CA PHE A 12 46.16 -21.00 -1.05
C PHE A 12 44.78 -21.55 -0.73
N LEU A 13 44.63 -22.25 0.39
CA LEU A 13 43.33 -22.72 0.85
C LEU A 13 42.35 -21.55 1.03
N ALA A 14 42.77 -20.50 1.76
CA ALA A 14 41.94 -19.31 1.98
C ALA A 14 41.51 -18.66 0.66
N SER A 15 42.44 -18.49 -0.28
CA SER A 15 42.18 -17.90 -1.59
C SER A 15 41.16 -18.72 -2.40
N THR A 16 41.32 -20.04 -2.45
CA THR A 16 40.40 -20.93 -3.17
C THR A 16 39.03 -20.97 -2.52
N THR A 17 38.96 -21.09 -1.19
CA THR A 17 37.70 -21.08 -0.46
C THR A 17 36.94 -19.76 -0.63
N LEU A 18 37.64 -18.63 -0.54
CA LEU A 18 37.05 -17.31 -0.80
C LEU A 18 36.54 -17.20 -2.24
N ARG A 19 37.34 -17.60 -3.24
CA ARG A 19 36.92 -17.56 -4.65
C ARG A 19 35.67 -18.41 -4.90
N ASN A 20 35.62 -19.62 -4.35
CA ASN A 20 34.46 -20.51 -4.49
C ASN A 20 33.21 -19.94 -3.79
N ALA A 21 33.36 -19.38 -2.59
CA ALA A 21 32.26 -18.76 -1.85
C ALA A 21 31.72 -17.50 -2.53
N LEU A 22 32.59 -16.71 -3.18
CA LEU A 22 32.19 -15.53 -3.95
C LEU A 22 31.54 -15.89 -5.28
N GLY A 23 31.89 -17.03 -5.89
CA GLY A 23 31.33 -17.48 -7.18
C GLY A 23 29.94 -18.08 -7.09
N THR A 24 29.53 -18.61 -5.94
CA THR A 24 28.20 -19.23 -5.74
C THR A 24 27.13 -18.26 -5.25
N ARG A 25 27.51 -17.02 -4.92
CA ARG A 25 26.65 -15.99 -4.34
C ARG A 25 26.45 -14.85 -5.34
N ASN A 26 25.31 -14.16 -5.25
CA ASN A 26 25.11 -12.95 -6.03
C ASN A 26 25.96 -11.80 -5.45
N LEU A 27 26.52 -10.95 -6.31
CA LEU A 27 27.39 -9.84 -5.90
C LEU A 27 26.69 -8.86 -4.96
N SER A 28 25.41 -8.56 -5.22
CA SER A 28 24.60 -7.70 -4.34
C SER A 28 24.46 -8.26 -2.92
N GLU A 29 24.38 -9.59 -2.78
CA GLU A 29 24.31 -10.26 -1.48
C GLU A 29 25.67 -10.18 -0.76
N LEU A 30 26.78 -10.33 -1.49
CA LEU A 30 28.13 -10.20 -0.94
C LEU A 30 28.41 -8.80 -0.40
N LEU A 31 27.90 -7.78 -1.09
CA LEU A 31 28.04 -6.37 -0.67
C LEU A 31 27.18 -6.05 0.56
N ASN A 32 25.95 -6.55 0.62
CA ASN A 32 25.01 -6.27 1.71
C ASN A 32 25.26 -7.14 2.96
N ASN A 33 25.67 -8.41 2.81
CA ASN A 33 25.72 -9.40 3.88
C ASN A 33 27.14 -9.94 4.15
N ARG A 34 28.14 -9.05 4.20
CA ARG A 34 29.55 -9.43 4.47
C ARG A 34 29.76 -10.32 5.72
N PRO A 35 29.09 -10.10 6.87
CA PRO A 35 29.28 -10.94 8.05
C PRO A 35 28.84 -12.38 7.82
N ALA A 36 27.76 -12.61 7.06
CA ALA A 36 27.26 -13.95 6.78
C ALA A 36 28.23 -14.74 5.89
N VAL A 37 28.80 -14.09 4.87
CA VAL A 37 29.81 -14.70 3.99
C VAL A 37 31.08 -15.01 4.77
N SER A 38 31.54 -14.07 5.62
CA SER A 38 32.73 -14.26 6.45
C SER A 38 32.57 -15.43 7.41
N LYS A 39 31.39 -15.58 8.02
CA LYS A 39 31.06 -16.72 8.89
C LYS A 39 31.07 -18.05 8.13
N HIS A 40 30.50 -18.08 6.93
CA HIS A 40 30.47 -19.29 6.11
C HIS A 40 31.89 -19.74 5.70
N VAL A 41 32.72 -18.79 5.24
CA VAL A 41 34.12 -19.05 4.89
C VAL A 41 34.92 -19.51 6.11
N PHE A 42 34.68 -18.91 7.27
CA PHE A 42 35.32 -19.29 8.53
C PHE A 42 35.04 -20.75 8.90
N GLU A 43 33.79 -21.21 8.85
CA GLU A 43 33.44 -22.60 9.17
C GLU A 43 34.07 -23.59 8.19
N LEU A 44 34.11 -23.24 6.90
CA LEU A 44 34.71 -24.08 5.87
C LEU A 44 36.23 -24.19 6.05
N MET A 45 36.90 -23.07 6.33
CA MET A 45 38.33 -23.07 6.65
C MET A 45 38.65 -23.82 7.93
N LYS A 46 37.90 -23.60 9.01
CA LYS A 46 38.07 -24.28 10.30
C LYS A 46 38.00 -25.80 10.17
N THR A 47 37.10 -26.28 9.32
CA THR A 47 36.92 -27.72 9.06
C THR A 47 38.14 -28.30 8.33
N MET A 48 38.62 -27.62 7.28
CA MET A 48 39.77 -28.06 6.48
C MET A 48 41.10 -27.95 7.25
N THR A 49 41.31 -26.88 8.02
CA THR A 49 42.58 -26.66 8.75
C THR A 49 42.72 -27.50 10.01
N LYS A 50 41.62 -28.11 10.50
CA LYS A 50 41.64 -29.04 11.65
C LYS A 50 42.58 -30.23 11.41
N GLN A 51 42.62 -30.73 10.17
CA GLN A 51 43.50 -31.84 9.77
C GLN A 51 45.00 -31.46 9.80
N TRP A 52 45.32 -30.17 9.69
CA TRP A 52 46.70 -29.66 9.66
C TRP A 52 47.22 -29.19 11.03
N GLY A 53 46.35 -29.23 12.06
CA GLY A 53 46.63 -28.72 13.40
C GLY A 53 46.77 -27.19 13.44
N VAL A 54 46.06 -26.47 12.56
CA VAL A 54 46.08 -25.00 12.51
C VAL A 54 44.72 -24.46 12.96
N GLN A 55 44.72 -23.65 14.03
CA GLN A 55 43.53 -22.98 14.54
C GLN A 55 43.34 -21.63 13.82
N VAL A 56 42.19 -21.46 13.18
CA VAL A 56 41.77 -20.18 12.59
C VAL A 56 40.96 -19.41 13.62
N VAL A 57 41.39 -18.18 13.94
CA VAL A 57 40.74 -17.34 14.97
C VAL A 57 39.61 -16.49 14.37
N LYS A 58 39.86 -15.89 13.21
CA LYS A 58 38.89 -15.01 12.52
C LYS A 58 39.20 -14.95 11.03
N VAL A 59 38.17 -14.82 10.21
CA VAL A 59 38.28 -14.50 8.78
C VAL A 59 37.41 -13.29 8.49
N GLU A 60 37.97 -12.30 7.81
CA GLU A 60 37.27 -11.08 7.39
C GLU A 60 37.55 -10.80 5.91
N ILE A 61 36.52 -10.38 5.20
CA ILE A 61 36.64 -9.89 3.83
C ILE A 61 37.04 -8.41 3.91
N LYS A 62 38.20 -8.07 3.32
CA LYS A 62 38.69 -6.68 3.23
C LYS A 62 37.97 -5.91 2.11
N ASP A 63 38.67 -5.64 1.01
CA ASP A 63 38.18 -4.84 -0.11
C ASP A 63 37.89 -5.73 -1.32
N ILE A 64 36.69 -5.61 -1.86
CA ILE A 64 36.32 -6.18 -3.16
C ILE A 64 36.50 -5.08 -4.19
N ARG A 65 37.51 -5.21 -5.05
CA ARG A 65 37.73 -4.29 -6.18
C ARG A 65 36.93 -4.79 -7.38
N LEU A 66 35.89 -4.06 -7.73
CA LEU A 66 35.06 -4.35 -8.91
C LEU A 66 35.58 -3.56 -10.12
N PRO A 67 35.54 -4.14 -11.34
CA PRO A 67 35.89 -3.39 -12.54
C PRO A 67 34.90 -2.23 -12.75
N LEU A 68 35.41 -1.09 -13.25
CA LEU A 68 34.62 0.14 -13.38
C LEU A 68 33.36 -0.03 -14.25
N GLN A 69 33.45 -0.86 -15.30
CA GLN A 69 32.31 -1.16 -16.17
C GLN A 69 31.15 -1.81 -15.42
N LEU A 70 31.45 -2.78 -14.54
CA LEU A 70 30.43 -3.48 -13.76
C LEU A 70 29.83 -2.56 -12.70
N GLN A 71 30.63 -1.70 -12.06
CA GLN A 71 30.10 -0.71 -11.10
C GLN A 71 29.08 0.22 -11.77
N LYS A 72 29.36 0.68 -12.99
CA LYS A 72 28.42 1.50 -13.78
C LYS A 72 27.14 0.74 -14.13
N ALA A 73 27.25 -0.52 -14.56
CA ALA A 73 26.10 -1.36 -14.86
C ALA A 73 25.21 -1.58 -13.63
N MET A 74 25.80 -1.90 -12.48
CA MET A 74 25.07 -2.06 -11.21
C MET A 74 24.40 -0.76 -10.76
N ALA A 75 25.07 0.39 -10.93
CA ALA A 75 24.48 1.68 -10.60
C ALA A 75 23.25 1.97 -11.46
N ALA A 76 23.34 1.71 -12.78
CA ALA A 76 22.23 1.88 -13.72
C ALA A 76 21.07 0.91 -13.43
N GLU A 77 21.36 -0.33 -13.08
CA GLU A 77 20.36 -1.32 -12.66
C GLU A 77 19.66 -0.89 -11.37
N ALA A 78 20.43 -0.49 -10.35
CA ALA A 78 19.90 -0.02 -9.08
C ALA A 78 19.04 1.25 -9.23
N GLU A 79 19.44 2.17 -10.10
CA GLU A 79 18.66 3.36 -10.44
C GLU A 79 17.35 2.97 -11.14
N SER A 80 17.41 2.09 -12.12
CA SER A 80 16.22 1.59 -12.83
C SER A 80 15.22 0.91 -11.89
N SER A 81 15.72 0.07 -10.97
CA SER A 81 14.91 -0.58 -9.95
C SER A 81 14.25 0.44 -9.00
N ARG A 82 15.00 1.46 -8.56
CA ARG A 82 14.46 2.56 -7.74
C ARG A 82 13.37 3.34 -8.46
N LEU A 83 13.58 3.69 -9.73
CA LEU A 83 12.60 4.40 -10.54
C LEU A 83 11.33 3.55 -10.75
N ALA A 84 11.47 2.25 -11.00
CA ALA A 84 10.34 1.34 -11.12
C ALA A 84 9.55 1.25 -9.81
N ASN A 85 10.24 1.09 -8.67
CA ASN A 85 9.61 1.07 -7.35
C ASN A 85 8.91 2.39 -7.03
N ALA A 86 9.51 3.53 -7.37
CA ALA A 86 8.89 4.85 -7.21
C ALA A 86 7.57 4.94 -7.98
N LYS A 87 7.53 4.47 -9.25
CA LYS A 87 6.29 4.44 -10.04
C LYS A 87 5.20 3.57 -9.40
N ILE A 88 5.57 2.41 -8.86
CA ILE A 88 4.63 1.53 -8.15
C ILE A 88 4.06 2.22 -6.91
N ILE A 89 4.91 2.92 -6.14
CA ILE A 89 4.49 3.65 -4.95
C ILE A 89 3.54 4.79 -5.33
N VAL A 90 3.84 5.56 -6.37
CA VAL A 90 2.98 6.63 -6.87
C VAL A 90 1.63 6.07 -7.32
N ALA A 91 1.61 5.01 -8.14
CA ALA A 91 0.36 4.40 -8.58
C ALA A 91 -0.49 3.89 -7.41
N LYS A 92 0.14 3.32 -6.36
CA LYS A 92 -0.57 2.91 -5.14
C LYS A 92 -1.15 4.10 -4.38
N ALA A 93 -0.37 5.17 -4.24
CA ALA A 93 -0.81 6.39 -3.59
C ALA A 93 -1.98 7.06 -4.34
N GLU A 94 -1.94 7.05 -5.67
CA GLU A 94 -3.04 7.54 -6.51
C GLU A 94 -4.32 6.73 -6.30
N ILE A 95 -4.23 5.40 -6.27
CA ILE A 95 -5.39 4.52 -6.00
C ILE A 95 -5.97 4.81 -4.61
N GLU A 96 -5.13 5.00 -3.60
CA GLU A 96 -5.57 5.32 -2.24
C GLU A 96 -6.26 6.69 -2.17
N ALA A 97 -5.71 7.70 -2.85
CA ALA A 97 -6.32 9.03 -2.97
C ALA A 97 -7.66 8.98 -3.73
N MET A 98 -7.77 8.20 -4.81
CA MET A 98 -9.03 8.03 -5.53
C MET A 98 -10.12 7.38 -4.68
N LYS A 99 -9.76 6.41 -3.84
CA LYS A 99 -10.70 5.78 -2.90
C LYS A 99 -11.24 6.77 -1.88
N SER A 100 -10.38 7.61 -1.29
CA SER A 100 -10.82 8.63 -0.32
C SER A 100 -11.68 9.72 -0.98
N LEU A 101 -11.39 10.06 -2.24
CA LEU A 101 -12.25 10.96 -3.02
C LEU A 101 -13.59 10.31 -3.33
N GLN A 102 -13.63 9.04 -3.72
CA GLN A 102 -14.88 8.34 -4.03
C GLN A 102 -15.81 8.24 -2.81
N THR A 103 -15.25 7.98 -1.62
CA THR A 103 -16.04 7.99 -0.39
C THR A 103 -16.60 9.39 -0.13
N ALA A 104 -15.78 10.45 -0.27
CA ALA A 104 -16.22 11.83 -0.13
C ALA A 104 -17.32 12.21 -1.14
N THR A 105 -17.18 11.87 -2.43
CA THR A 105 -18.20 12.15 -3.45
C THR A 105 -19.51 11.44 -3.15
N ASN A 106 -19.47 10.19 -2.69
CA ASN A 106 -20.67 9.47 -2.27
C ASN A 106 -21.38 10.22 -1.13
N PHE A 107 -20.64 10.74 -0.15
CA PHE A 107 -21.22 11.57 0.91
C PHE A 107 -21.82 12.88 0.38
N PHE A 108 -21.15 13.55 -0.57
CA PHE A 108 -21.66 14.80 -1.16
C PHE A 108 -22.93 14.60 -1.99
N ASP A 109 -22.99 13.54 -2.80
CA ASP A 109 -24.16 13.21 -3.60
C ASP A 109 -25.40 12.97 -2.75
N ILE A 110 -25.19 12.31 -1.61
CA ILE A 110 -26.23 12.06 -0.63
C ILE A 110 -26.67 13.38 0.02
N PHE A 111 -25.71 14.23 0.42
CA PHE A 111 -26.01 15.54 1.03
C PHE A 111 -26.72 16.51 0.08
N SER A 112 -26.32 16.54 -1.19
CA SER A 112 -26.96 17.35 -2.24
C SER A 112 -28.41 16.89 -2.48
N ARG A 113 -28.65 15.58 -2.56
CA ARG A 113 -30.00 15.01 -2.63
C ARG A 113 -30.84 15.33 -1.38
N CYS A 114 -30.24 15.32 -0.19
CA CYS A 114 -30.90 15.72 1.05
C CYS A 114 -31.27 17.21 1.07
N LYS A 115 -30.42 18.10 0.57
CA LYS A 115 -30.74 19.53 0.43
C LYS A 115 -31.93 19.75 -0.52
N GLN A 116 -31.96 19.01 -1.63
CA GLN A 116 -33.05 19.10 -2.61
C GLN A 116 -34.38 18.65 -1.99
N LEU A 117 -34.37 17.56 -1.21
CA LEU A 117 -35.52 17.09 -0.45
C LEU A 117 -35.97 18.07 0.63
N LEU A 118 -35.03 18.69 1.35
CA LEU A 118 -35.35 19.67 2.38
C LEU A 118 -36.03 20.90 1.76
N GLY A 119 -35.51 21.38 0.62
CA GLY A 119 -36.13 22.47 -0.14
C GLY A 119 -37.55 22.12 -0.58
N MET A 120 -37.75 20.91 -1.11
CA MET A 120 -39.07 20.42 -1.52
C MET A 120 -40.04 20.22 -0.34
N LYS A 121 -39.53 19.91 0.86
CA LYS A 121 -40.32 19.83 2.10
C LYS A 121 -40.81 21.21 2.57
N LEU A 122 -39.93 22.21 2.50
CA LEU A 122 -40.28 23.59 2.88
C LEU A 122 -41.35 24.18 1.97
N THR A 123 -41.29 23.92 0.65
CA THR A 123 -42.34 24.38 -0.28
C THR A 123 -43.67 23.69 0.01
N LEU A 124 -43.68 22.38 0.30
CA LEU A 124 -44.90 21.67 0.67
C LEU A 124 -45.52 22.18 1.99
N LEU A 125 -44.71 22.49 3.01
CA LEU A 125 -45.19 23.09 4.25
C LEU A 125 -45.75 24.50 4.04
N TYR A 126 -45.14 25.29 3.17
CA TYR A 126 -45.62 26.61 2.79
C TYR A 126 -47.01 26.52 2.11
N PHE A 127 -47.16 25.62 1.15
CA PHE A 127 -48.45 25.35 0.51
C PHE A 127 -49.49 24.81 1.50
N HIS A 128 -49.11 23.90 2.40
CA HIS A 128 -50.00 23.37 3.43
C HIS A 128 -50.51 24.49 4.37
N SER A 129 -49.65 25.42 4.78
CA SER A 129 -50.01 26.55 5.62
C SER A 129 -50.95 27.52 4.91
N GLN A 130 -50.70 27.83 3.63
CA GLN A 130 -51.63 28.60 2.79
C GLN A 130 -52.99 27.91 2.61
N TRP A 131 -52.98 26.59 2.45
CA TRP A 131 -54.20 25.80 2.28
C TRP A 131 -55.06 25.78 3.55
N ILE A 132 -54.44 25.58 4.73
CA ILE A 132 -55.12 25.69 6.05
C ILE A 132 -55.75 27.08 6.23
N HIS A 133 -55.11 28.13 5.72
CA HIS A 133 -55.64 29.49 5.82
C HIS A 133 -56.86 29.73 4.93
N CYS A 134 -56.97 29.03 3.80
CA CYS A 134 -58.13 29.03 2.90
C CYS A 134 -59.30 28.18 3.42
N GLU A 135 -59.06 27.15 4.24
CA GLU A 135 -60.08 26.19 4.71
C GLU A 135 -61.07 26.76 5.75
N ARG A 136 -61.06 28.08 6.00
CA ARG A 136 -62.07 28.76 6.82
C ARG A 136 -63.31 29.21 6.05
N PHE A 137 -63.37 28.93 4.74
CA PHE A 137 -64.53 29.22 3.89
C PHE A 137 -64.79 28.02 2.95
N SER A 138 -65.94 27.39 3.11
CA SER A 138 -66.56 26.37 2.23
C SER A 138 -66.29 24.88 2.53
N ILE A 139 -67.38 24.13 2.65
CA ILE A 139 -67.46 22.75 3.19
C ILE A 139 -67.43 21.65 2.09
N ASP A 140 -67.38 21.99 0.80
CA ASP A 140 -67.60 20.98 -0.28
C ASP A 140 -66.35 20.42 -0.99
N ASN A 141 -65.18 20.36 -0.32
CA ASN A 141 -63.93 19.99 -1.00
C ASN A 141 -63.30 18.67 -0.56
N LEU A 142 -64.09 17.59 -0.63
CA LEU A 142 -63.63 16.22 -0.44
C LEU A 142 -62.54 15.82 -1.45
N ILE A 143 -62.62 16.31 -2.69
CA ILE A 143 -61.66 16.04 -3.78
C ILE A 143 -60.30 16.69 -3.49
N LEU A 144 -60.26 17.93 -3.00
CA LEU A 144 -59.00 18.58 -2.65
C LEU A 144 -58.35 17.94 -1.42
N ARG A 145 -59.14 17.48 -0.44
CA ARG A 145 -58.62 16.68 0.68
C ARG A 145 -58.03 15.35 0.19
N PHE A 146 -58.68 14.69 -0.77
CA PHE A 146 -58.18 13.45 -1.35
C PHE A 146 -56.88 13.66 -2.14
N LEU A 147 -56.82 14.71 -2.96
CA LEU A 147 -55.60 15.09 -3.69
C LEU A 147 -54.46 15.47 -2.75
N TYR A 148 -54.75 16.18 -1.66
CA TYR A 148 -53.77 16.54 -0.65
C TYR A 148 -53.21 15.29 0.06
N ILE A 149 -54.07 14.35 0.43
CA ILE A 149 -53.65 13.07 1.04
C ILE A 149 -52.82 12.24 0.05
N LEU A 150 -53.19 12.19 -1.23
CA LEU A 150 -52.41 11.49 -2.26
C LEU A 150 -51.02 12.13 -2.46
N MET A 151 -50.96 13.47 -2.52
CA MET A 151 -49.67 14.19 -2.56
C MET A 151 -48.82 13.91 -1.32
N TYR A 152 -49.45 13.84 -0.14
CA TYR A 152 -48.73 13.60 1.11
C TYR A 152 -48.25 12.14 1.23
N LEU A 153 -49.02 11.19 0.71
CA LEU A 153 -48.64 9.77 0.65
C LEU A 153 -47.49 9.53 -0.32
N ASP A 154 -47.50 10.13 -1.51
CA ASP A 154 -46.39 10.06 -2.47
C ASP A 154 -45.10 10.68 -1.87
N TYR A 155 -45.25 11.81 -1.18
CA TYR A 155 -44.14 12.41 -0.43
C TYR A 155 -43.57 11.47 0.65
N ILE A 156 -44.43 10.78 1.41
CA ILE A 156 -43.99 9.81 2.42
C ILE A 156 -43.28 8.62 1.77
N GLU A 157 -43.80 8.08 0.68
CA GLU A 157 -43.23 6.92 -0.02
C GLU A 157 -41.81 7.22 -0.55
N GLN A 158 -41.62 8.42 -1.14
CA GLN A 158 -40.31 8.89 -1.57
C GLN A 158 -39.32 9.06 -0.40
N THR A 159 -39.78 9.49 0.78
CA THR A 159 -38.90 9.57 1.96
C THR A 159 -38.54 8.21 2.56
N LEU A 160 -39.45 7.22 2.48
CA LEU A 160 -39.22 5.86 2.97
C LEU A 160 -38.23 5.07 2.09
N GLN A 161 -38.36 5.14 0.77
CA GLN A 161 -37.40 4.52 -0.17
C GLN A 161 -35.97 5.04 0.07
N LYS A 162 -35.83 6.36 0.27
CA LYS A 162 -34.53 7.02 0.50
C LYS A 162 -33.93 6.72 1.88
N LYS A 163 -34.75 6.51 2.91
CA LYS A 163 -34.30 6.04 4.22
C LYS A 163 -33.76 4.59 4.17
N SER A 164 -34.27 3.76 3.25
CA SER A 164 -33.73 2.42 2.99
C SER A 164 -32.36 2.49 2.32
N GLU A 165 -32.17 3.42 1.39
CA GLU A 165 -30.92 3.63 0.65
C GLU A 165 -29.80 4.17 1.57
N TYR A 166 -30.14 5.12 2.43
CA TYR A 166 -29.24 5.63 3.47
C TYR A 166 -28.78 4.55 4.46
N ARG A 167 -29.67 3.61 4.80
CA ARG A 167 -29.37 2.52 5.75
C ARG A 167 -28.42 1.47 5.16
N LYS A 168 -28.34 1.35 3.83
CA LYS A 168 -27.40 0.47 3.11
C LYS A 168 -25.99 1.04 2.95
N VAL A 169 -25.79 2.33 3.23
CA VAL A 169 -24.49 3.03 3.10
C VAL A 169 -23.78 3.16 4.45
N ILE A 170 -24.53 3.13 5.56
CA ILE A 170 -24.00 3.25 6.92
C ILE A 170 -23.56 1.89 7.51
N HIS A 171 -24.00 0.77 6.92
CA HIS A 171 -23.58 -0.60 7.24
C HIS A 171 -22.77 -1.19 6.09
#